data_AF-A0A3D5JZR5-F1
#
_entry.id   AF-A0A3D5JZR5-F1
#
_cell.length_a   1.000
_cell.length_b   1.000
_cell.length_c   1.000
_cell.angle_alpha   90.00
_cell.angle_beta   90.00
_cell.angle_gamma   90.00
#
_symmetry.space_group_name_H-M   'P 1'
#
loop_
_entity.id
_entity.type
_entity.pdbx_description
1 polymer ?
#
loop_
_entity_poly.entity_id
_entity_poly.type
_entity_poly.pdbx_seq_one_letter_code
_entity_poly.pdbx_strand_id
1 'polypeptide(L)' 'YTLTSTHPASDGSVVGWERLRAYTRSVGIPMSIAAQMIFDGQAAAVGVVAPELAFNPEIVFAELAKRQIEIHIDKQVGA' A
#
# COMPACT_ATOMS: atom_id res chain seq x y z
N TYR A 1 -9.43 14.73 4.53
CA TYR A 1 -8.02 14.39 4.34
C TYR A 1 -7.78 14.17 2.87
N THR A 2 -6.61 14.52 2.37
CA THR A 2 -6.13 14.12 1.06
C THR A 2 -5.09 13.03 1.29
N LEU A 3 -5.31 11.86 0.68
CA LEU A 3 -4.35 10.77 0.71
C LEU A 3 -3.70 10.70 -0.67
N THR A 4 -2.37 10.76 -0.70
CA THR A 4 -1.59 10.50 -1.91
C THR A 4 -0.57 9.41 -1.62
N SER A 5 0.00 8.86 -2.69
CA SER A 5 1.09 7.89 -2.55
C SER A 5 2.20 8.21 -3.52
N THR A 6 3.42 7.90 -3.12
CA THR A 6 4.59 7.92 -3.99
C THR A 6 5.18 6.53 -4.08
N HIS A 7 5.72 6.19 -5.24
CA HIS A 7 6.51 4.99 -5.47
C HIS A 7 7.77 5.37 -6.24
N PRO A 8 8.80 4.50 -6.31
CA PRO A 8 10.00 4.79 -7.09
C PRO A 8 9.71 5.06 -8.57
N ALA A 9 10.52 5.89 -9.21
CA ALA A 9 10.30 6.35 -10.57
C ALA A 9 10.14 5.19 -11.57
N SER A 10 9.15 5.31 -12.46
CA SER A 10 8.85 4.30 -13.48
C SER A 10 9.57 4.55 -14.81
N ASP A 11 10.40 5.58 -14.90
CA ASP A 11 11.08 6.01 -16.13
C ASP A 11 12.26 5.10 -16.54
N GLY A 12 12.61 4.11 -15.73
CA GLY A 12 13.74 3.21 -15.97
C GLY A 12 14.96 3.49 -15.11
N SER A 13 14.96 4.58 -14.33
CA SER A 13 16.07 4.96 -13.47
C SER A 13 16.21 4.08 -12.22
N VAL A 14 15.14 3.41 -11.79
CA VAL A 14 15.13 2.52 -10.62
C VAL A 14 14.91 1.07 -11.03
N VAL A 15 15.88 0.22 -10.70
CA VAL A 15 15.85 -1.20 -11.05
C VAL A 15 14.61 -1.90 -10.49
N GLY A 16 13.88 -2.58 -11.37
CA GLY A 16 12.65 -3.31 -11.07
C GLY A 16 11.38 -2.46 -11.02
N TRP A 17 11.47 -1.14 -11.16
CA TRP A 17 10.32 -0.22 -11.21
C TRP A 17 10.01 0.28 -12.63
N GLU A 18 10.72 -0.20 -13.64
CA GLU A 18 10.67 0.34 -14.99
C GLU A 18 9.32 0.09 -15.68
N ARG A 19 8.75 1.14 -16.27
CA ARG A 19 7.56 1.11 -17.13
C ARG A 19 6.37 0.45 -16.40
N LEU A 20 5.77 -0.57 -17.03
CA LEU A 20 4.64 -1.32 -16.48
C LEU A 20 4.96 -2.02 -15.15
N ARG A 21 6.25 -2.22 -14.81
CA ARG A 21 6.63 -2.86 -13.55
C ARG A 21 6.20 -2.04 -12.36
N ALA A 22 6.28 -0.71 -12.41
CA ALA A 22 5.78 0.16 -11.35
C ALA A 22 4.30 -0.09 -11.07
N TYR A 23 3.45 -0.11 -12.10
CA TYR A 23 2.02 -0.42 -11.94
C TYR A 23 1.80 -1.80 -11.32
N THR A 24 2.46 -2.84 -11.86
CA THR A 24 2.31 -4.21 -11.33
C THR A 24 2.77 -4.32 -9.88
N ARG A 25 3.82 -3.59 -9.48
CA ARG A 25 4.29 -3.53 -8.09
C ARG A 25 3.31 -2.80 -7.19
N SER A 26 2.79 -1.65 -7.62
CA SER A 26 1.84 -0.86 -6.85
C SER A 26 0.52 -1.60 -6.56
N VAL A 27 0.17 -2.61 -7.36
CA VAL A 27 -1.01 -3.47 -7.11
C VAL A 27 -0.61 -4.80 -6.43
N GLY A 28 0.46 -5.43 -6.90
CA GLY A 28 0.91 -6.74 -6.42
C GLY A 28 1.46 -6.74 -5.00
N ILE A 29 2.18 -5.69 -4.62
CA ILE A 29 2.78 -5.56 -3.29
C ILE A 29 1.69 -5.46 -2.19
N PRO A 30 0.68 -4.56 -2.29
CA PRO A 30 -0.41 -4.53 -1.32
C PRO A 30 -1.11 -5.89 -1.18
N MET A 31 -1.36 -6.60 -2.29
CA MET A 31 -1.97 -7.93 -2.25
C MET A 31 -1.10 -8.95 -1.49
N SER A 32 0.21 -8.95 -1.74
CA SER A 32 1.14 -9.84 -1.06
C SER A 32 1.25 -9.54 0.45
N ILE A 33 1.19 -8.26 0.84
CA ILE A 33 1.17 -7.85 2.25
C ILE A 33 -0.12 -8.36 2.91
N ALA A 34 -1.28 -8.10 2.31
CA ALA A 34 -2.57 -8.55 2.84
C ALA A 34 -2.63 -10.08 2.99
N ALA A 35 -2.09 -10.84 2.03
CA ALA A 35 -2.03 -12.30 2.10
C ALA A 35 -1.19 -12.79 3.29
N GLN A 36 -0.04 -12.15 3.56
CA GLN A 36 0.79 -12.45 4.72
C GLN A 36 0.07 -12.09 6.02
N MET A 37 -0.56 -10.92 6.10
CA MET A 37 -1.32 -10.50 7.28
C MET A 37 -2.49 -11.45 7.59
N ILE A 38 -3.20 -11.95 6.57
CA ILE A 38 -4.24 -12.97 6.74
C ILE A 38 -3.63 -14.26 7.31
N PHE A 39 -2.53 -14.72 6.74
CA PHE A 39 -1.84 -15.93 7.19
C PHE A 39 -1.38 -15.83 8.65
N ASP A 40 -0.90 -14.66 9.06
CA ASP A 40 -0.44 -14.36 10.42
C ASP A 40 -1.59 -14.07 11.41
N GLY A 41 -2.85 -14.18 10.98
CA GLY A 41 -4.03 -13.94 11.83
C GLY A 41 -4.25 -12.47 12.20
N GLN A 42 -3.71 -11.54 11.40
CA GLN A 42 -3.81 -10.09 11.62
C GLN A 42 -5.01 -9.43 10.93
N ALA A 43 -5.87 -10.22 10.28
CA ALA A 43 -7.12 -9.73 9.71
C ALA A 43 -8.21 -9.65 10.79
N ALA A 44 -8.81 -8.47 10.97
CA ALA A 44 -9.82 -8.23 11.99
C ALA A 44 -11.25 -8.68 11.58
N ALA A 45 -11.45 -8.99 10.30
CA ALA A 45 -12.75 -9.36 9.75
C ALA A 45 -12.63 -10.55 8.79
N VAL A 46 -13.69 -11.36 8.74
CA VAL A 46 -13.82 -12.54 7.86
C VAL A 46 -14.98 -12.32 6.90
N GLY A 47 -14.80 -12.74 5.65
CA GLY A 47 -15.80 -12.62 4.58
C GLY A 47 -15.34 -11.70 3.46
N VAL A 48 -16.30 -11.19 2.67
CA VAL A 48 -16.02 -10.23 1.59
C VAL A 48 -16.05 -8.84 2.19
N VAL A 49 -14.88 -8.33 2.54
CA VAL A 49 -14.70 -7.04 3.22
C VAL A 49 -13.63 -6.20 2.51
N ALA A 50 -13.80 -4.89 2.58
CA ALA A 50 -12.80 -3.96 2.07
C ALA A 50 -11.56 -3.94 2.98
N PRO A 51 -10.34 -3.71 2.46
CA PRO A 51 -9.11 -3.70 3.24
C PRO A 51 -9.13 -2.73 4.44
N GLU A 52 -9.81 -1.59 4.29
CA GLU A 52 -9.94 -0.55 5.33
C GLU A 52 -10.74 -1.03 6.56
N LEU A 53 -11.53 -2.09 6.40
CA LEU A 53 -12.28 -2.75 7.47
C LEU A 53 -11.57 -4.00 8.00
N ALA A 54 -10.63 -4.56 7.23
CA ALA A 54 -9.97 -5.82 7.55
C ALA A 54 -8.60 -5.63 8.22
N PHE A 55 -7.90 -4.53 7.93
CA PHE A 55 -6.51 -4.33 8.36
C PHE A 55 -6.31 -2.96 9.01
N ASN A 56 -5.37 -2.90 9.96
CA ASN A 56 -4.90 -1.62 10.50
C ASN A 56 -4.07 -0.89 9.42
N PRO A 57 -4.49 0.31 8.97
CA PRO A 57 -3.79 1.04 7.90
C PRO A 57 -2.34 1.38 8.27
N GLU A 58 -2.03 1.64 9.54
CA GLU A 58 -0.67 1.99 9.96
C GLU A 58 0.31 0.83 9.73
N ILE A 59 -0.13 -0.41 9.96
CA ILE A 59 0.68 -1.62 9.71
C ILE A 59 0.89 -1.80 8.20
N VAL A 60 -0.17 -1.63 7.41
CA VAL A 60 -0.10 -1.73 5.95
C VAL A 60 0.86 -0.68 5.38
N PHE A 61 0.76 0.57 5.84
CA PHE A 61 1.62 1.67 5.39
C PHE A 61 3.09 1.43 5.79
N ALA A 62 3.35 0.92 6.99
CA ALA A 62 4.69 0.53 7.41
C ALA A 62 5.28 -0.57 6.51
N GLU A 63 4.50 -1.57 6.10
CA GLU A 63 4.94 -2.59 5.17
C GLU A 63 5.19 -2.06 3.76
N LEU A 64 4.36 -1.14 3.27
CA LEU A 64 4.53 -0.48 1.98
C LEU A 64 5.82 0.36 1.95
N ALA A 65 6.10 1.09 3.03
CA ALA A 65 7.30 1.92 3.16
C ALA A 65 8.60 1.10 3.03
N LYS A 66 8.63 -0.17 3.46
CA LYS A 66 9.78 -1.07 3.26
C LYS A 66 10.13 -1.29 1.78
N ARG A 67 9.18 -1.03 0.87
CA ARG A 67 9.35 -1.11 -0.59
C ARG A 67 9.30 0.27 -1.25
N GLN A 68 9.54 1.34 -0.48
CA GLN A 68 9.55 2.72 -0.95
C GLN A 68 8.21 3.19 -1.54
N ILE A 69 7.10 2.53 -1.17
CA ILE A 69 5.75 3.02 -1.43
C ILE A 69 5.32 3.77 -0.19
N GLU A 70 5.29 5.10 -0.27
CA GLU A 70 4.96 5.97 0.85
C GLU A 70 3.54 6.51 0.69
N ILE A 71 2.78 6.49 1.78
CA ILE A 71 1.45 7.09 1.85
C ILE A 71 1.55 8.42 2.58
N HIS A 72 1.10 9.49 1.93
CA HIS A 72 1.10 10.84 2.47
C HIS A 72 -0.33 11.21 2.86
N ILE A 73 -0.50 11.70 4.08
CA ILE A 73 -1.81 12.05 4.64
C ILE A 73 -1.81 13.53 4.96
N ASP A 74 -2.45 14.32 4.10
CA ASP A 74 -2.63 15.74 4.33
C ASP A 74 -4.01 16.00 4.94
N LYS A 75 -4.01 16.57 6.15
CA LYS A 75 -5.25 17.01 6.79
C LYS A 75 -5.69 18.32 6.14
N GLN A 76 -6.74 18.25 5.33
CA GLN A 76 -7.38 19.47 4.85
C GLN A 76 -7.97 20.22 6.05
N VAL A 77 -7.40 21.38 6.35
CA VAL A 77 -7.91 22.30 7.36
C VAL A 77 -8.95 23.19 6.67
N GLY A 78 -10.23 22.91 6.91
CA GLY A 78 -11.34 23.83 6.65
C GLY A 78 -11.98 23.78 5.25
N ALA A 79 -13.29 23.54 5.25
CA ALA A 79 -14.25 24.50 4.72
C ALA A 79 -15.18 24.87 5.88
#